data_AF-A0A2D6Y1F4-F1
#
_entry.id   AF-A0A2D6Y1F4-F1
#
_cell.length_a   1.000
_cell.length_b   1.000
_cell.length_c   1.000
_cell.angle_alpha   90.00
_cell.angle_beta   90.00
_cell.angle_gamma   90.00
#
_symmetry.space_group_name_H-M   'P 1'
#
loop_
_entity.id
_entity.type
_entity.pdbx_description
1 polymer ?
#
loop_
_entity_poly.entity_id
_entity_poly.type
_entity_poly.pdbx_seq_one_letter_code
_entity_poly.pdbx_strand_id
1 'polypeptide(L)'
;MTHANFACQFQIFAVISEYPFAFYSGRINQIKRDEQDLDNFLILIKQDWEIRQKINKSNDEDEVIEIAKSAGFNLPKDSFWLLESKDFKRYISRRGWYAQH
;
A
#
# COMPACT_ATOMS: atom_id res chain seq x y z
N MET A 1 -38.30 -2.29 39.27
CA MET A 1 -36.87 -2.20 39.62
C MET A 1 -36.39 -3.65 39.72
N THR A 2 -35.50 -4.15 38.88
CA THR A 2 -34.11 -3.71 38.72
C THR A 2 -33.57 -4.12 37.35
N HIS A 3 -32.64 -3.32 36.83
CA HIS A 3 -31.95 -3.45 35.56
C HIS A 3 -31.11 -4.73 35.48
N ALA A 4 -31.11 -5.41 34.33
CA ALA A 4 -30.08 -6.37 33.97
C ALA A 4 -29.54 -6.01 32.60
N ASN A 5 -28.22 -5.84 32.56
CA ASN A 5 -27.44 -5.21 31.52
C ASN A 5 -27.46 -5.98 30.21
N PHE A 6 -27.57 -5.24 29.10
CA PHE A 6 -27.22 -5.72 27.76
C PHE A 6 -25.71 -5.95 27.69
N ALA A 7 -25.28 -7.20 27.78
CA ALA A 7 -23.96 -7.62 27.33
C ALA A 7 -24.13 -8.32 25.97
N CYS A 8 -23.96 -7.54 24.90
CA CYS A 8 -23.86 -8.07 23.54
C CYS A 8 -22.50 -8.76 23.40
N GLN A 9 -22.44 -10.03 23.75
CA GLN A 9 -21.24 -10.84 23.63
C GLN A 9 -21.28 -11.52 22.26
N PHE A 10 -20.56 -10.95 21.28
CA PHE A 10 -20.36 -11.54 19.96
C PHE A 10 -19.63 -12.89 20.12
N GLN A 11 -20.39 -13.98 20.16
CA GLN A 11 -19.86 -15.32 19.95
C GLN A 11 -19.59 -15.51 18.45
N ILE A 12 -18.32 -15.43 18.06
CA ILE A 12 -17.87 -15.87 16.75
C ILE A 12 -18.02 -17.40 16.72
N PHE A 13 -19.15 -17.89 16.20
CA PHE A 13 -19.32 -19.29 15.88
C PHE A 13 -18.45 -19.64 14.67
N ALA A 14 -17.35 -20.33 14.93
CA ALA A 14 -16.54 -20.99 13.93
C ALA A 14 -17.36 -22.13 13.29
N VAL A 15 -17.98 -21.84 12.14
CA VAL A 15 -18.42 -22.89 11.22
C VAL A 15 -17.23 -23.23 10.35
N ILE A 16 -16.63 -24.38 10.64
CA ILE A 16 -15.56 -24.99 9.87
C ILE A 16 -16.16 -25.44 8.53
N SER A 17 -15.92 -24.66 7.49
CA SER A 17 -16.05 -25.10 6.10
C SER A 17 -14.64 -25.10 5.51
N GLU A 18 -14.16 -26.28 5.18
CA GLU A 18 -12.82 -26.53 4.66
C GLU A 18 -12.64 -25.80 3.31
N TYR A 19 -11.57 -25.00 3.22
CA TYR A 19 -11.09 -24.22 2.05
C TYR A 19 -11.82 -22.89 1.74
N PRO A 20 -11.38 -21.80 2.40
CA PRO A 20 -10.91 -20.66 1.60
C PRO A 20 -9.62 -19.98 2.11
N PHE A 21 -9.02 -20.44 3.22
CA PHE A 21 -7.92 -19.71 3.89
C PHE A 21 -6.61 -19.61 3.06
N ALA A 22 -6.29 -20.63 2.24
CA ALA A 22 -5.07 -20.64 1.43
C ALA A 22 -5.09 -19.66 0.25
N PHE A 23 -6.28 -19.35 -0.29
CA PHE A 23 -6.41 -18.33 -1.35
C PHE A 23 -6.23 -16.91 -0.80
N TYR A 24 -6.69 -16.66 0.42
CA TYR A 24 -6.50 -15.37 1.08
C TYR A 24 -5.05 -15.18 1.56
N SER A 25 -4.37 -16.23 2.05
CA SER A 25 -3.00 -16.11 2.57
C SER A 25 -1.99 -15.71 1.47
N GLY A 26 -2.14 -16.23 0.25
CA GLY A 26 -1.31 -15.84 -0.89
C GLY A 26 -1.46 -14.36 -1.25
N ARG A 27 -2.69 -13.86 -1.35
CA ARG A 27 -2.96 -12.43 -1.59
C ARG A 27 -2.46 -11.54 -0.47
N ILE A 28 -2.66 -11.94 0.80
CA ILE A 28 -2.18 -11.17 1.96
C ILE A 28 -0.65 -11.06 1.93
N ASN A 29 0.05 -12.14 1.59
CA ASN A 29 1.51 -12.12 1.48
C ASN A 29 2.00 -11.24 0.32
N GLN A 30 1.27 -11.21 -0.79
CA GLN A 30 1.58 -10.35 -1.92
C GLN A 30 1.38 -8.87 -1.58
N ILE A 31 0.24 -8.52 -0.98
CA ILE A 31 -0.04 -7.16 -0.50
C ILE A 31 1.08 -6.66 0.45
N LYS A 32 1.48 -7.49 1.42
CA LYS A 32 2.58 -7.15 2.34
C LYS A 32 3.91 -6.91 1.64
N ARG A 33 4.23 -7.70 0.60
CA ARG A 33 5.45 -7.51 -0.18
C ARG A 33 5.39 -6.23 -0.99
N ASP A 34 4.26 -5.97 -1.64
CA ASP A 34 4.06 -4.76 -2.44
C ASP A 34 4.13 -3.50 -1.56
N GLU A 35 3.56 -3.54 -0.35
CA GLU A 35 3.66 -2.46 0.64
C GLU A 35 5.11 -2.23 1.09
N GLN A 36 5.86 -3.32 1.34
CA GLN A 36 7.27 -3.27 1.73
C GLN A 36 8.17 -2.72 0.60
N ASP A 37 7.93 -3.14 -0.64
CA ASP A 37 8.65 -2.64 -1.80
C ASP A 37 8.39 -1.14 -2.02
N LEU A 38 7.14 -0.70 -1.83
CA LEU A 38 6.80 0.72 -1.86
C LEU A 38 7.52 1.51 -0.76
N ASP A 39 7.56 1.02 0.48
CA ASP A 39 8.29 1.67 1.58
C ASP A 39 9.78 1.78 1.29
N ASN A 40 10.39 0.69 0.81
CA ASN A 40 11.80 0.66 0.46
C ASN A 40 12.10 1.63 -0.69
N PHE A 41 11.22 1.71 -1.69
CA PHE A 41 11.37 2.65 -2.79
C PHE A 41 11.22 4.11 -2.33
N LEU A 42 10.28 4.41 -1.43
CA LEU A 42 10.13 5.74 -0.83
C LEU A 42 11.37 6.16 -0.04
N ILE A 43 12.02 5.22 0.66
CA ILE A 43 13.30 5.45 1.33
C ILE A 43 14.40 5.74 0.30
N LEU A 44 14.46 4.95 -0.78
CA LEU A 44 15.45 5.13 -1.83
C LEU A 44 15.33 6.52 -2.49
N ILE A 45 14.12 6.98 -2.81
CA ILE A 45 13.90 8.33 -3.39
C ILE A 45 14.38 9.44 -2.46
N LYS A 46 14.29 9.21 -1.14
CA LYS A 46 14.80 10.18 -0.17
C LYS A 46 16.33 10.26 -0.18
N GLN A 47 17.00 9.13 -0.40
CA GLN A 47 18.46 9.00 -0.34
C GLN A 47 19.15 9.26 -1.68
N ASP A 48 18.55 8.85 -2.79
CA ASP A 48 19.10 8.92 -4.14
C ASP A 48 18.55 10.16 -4.88
N TRP A 49 19.45 11.10 -5.15
CA TRP A 49 19.10 12.35 -5.82
C TRP A 49 18.76 12.15 -7.30
N GLU A 50 19.37 11.17 -7.97
CA GLU A 50 19.13 10.90 -9.39
C GLU A 50 17.74 10.32 -9.60
N ILE A 51 17.36 9.34 -8.78
CA ILE A 51 16.01 8.75 -8.79
C ILE A 51 14.97 9.83 -8.50
N ARG A 52 15.22 10.68 -7.50
CA ARG A 52 14.33 11.81 -7.20
C ARG A 52 14.17 12.77 -8.37
N GLN A 53 15.25 13.09 -9.09
CA GLN A 53 15.18 13.94 -10.28
C GLN A 53 14.42 13.30 -11.43
N LYS A 54 14.54 11.97 -11.62
CA LYS A 54 13.75 11.23 -12.60
C LYS A 54 12.26 11.34 -12.28
N ILE A 55 11.86 11.08 -11.02
CA ILE A 55 10.46 11.20 -10.58
C ILE A 55 9.91 12.61 -10.72
N ASN A 56 10.70 13.64 -10.40
CA ASN A 56 10.28 15.03 -10.57
C ASN A 56 9.90 15.36 -12.01
N LYS A 57 10.52 14.70 -12.99
CA LYS A 57 10.28 14.88 -14.42
C LYS A 57 9.24 13.91 -14.98
N SER A 58 8.83 12.90 -14.21
CA SER A 58 7.93 11.85 -14.70
C SER A 58 6.55 12.39 -15.02
N ASN A 59 5.98 12.08 -16.18
CA ASN A 59 4.67 12.62 -16.57
C ASN A 59 3.47 11.84 -16.04
N ASP A 60 3.66 10.54 -15.83
CA ASP A 60 2.62 9.64 -15.38
C ASP A 60 3.17 8.58 -14.42
N GLU A 61 2.26 7.79 -13.85
CA GLU A 61 2.57 6.71 -12.93
C GLU A 61 3.31 5.55 -13.62
N ASP A 62 3.19 5.38 -14.94
CA ASP A 62 3.85 4.30 -15.67
C ASP A 62 5.35 4.56 -15.79
N GLU A 63 5.76 5.79 -16.05
CA GLU A 63 7.17 6.21 -16.01
C GLU A 63 7.79 5.97 -14.62
N VAL A 64 7.03 6.21 -13.55
CA VAL A 64 7.47 5.93 -12.16
C VAL A 64 7.65 4.43 -11.93
N ILE A 65 6.76 3.59 -12.45
CA ILE A 65 6.88 2.13 -12.38
C ILE A 65 8.13 1.66 -13.13
N GLU A 66 8.45 2.23 -14.29
CA GLU A 66 9.67 1.89 -15.02
C GLU A 66 10.95 2.27 -14.27
N ILE A 67 10.95 3.44 -13.62
CA ILE A 67 12.04 3.87 -12.74
C ILE A 67 12.20 2.89 -11.56
N ALA A 68 11.10 2.51 -10.91
CA ALA A 68 11.10 1.57 -9.80
C ALA A 68 11.61 0.19 -10.23
N LYS A 69 11.14 -0.33 -11.37
CA LYS A 69 11.62 -1.60 -11.96
C LYS A 69 13.11 -1.55 -12.26
N SER A 70 13.60 -0.43 -12.81
CA SER A 70 15.03 -0.24 -13.07
C SER A 70 15.86 -0.21 -11.79
N ALA A 71 15.27 0.21 -10.67
CA ALA A 71 15.87 0.17 -9.34
C ALA A 71 15.67 -1.18 -8.60
N GLY A 72 15.01 -2.16 -9.24
CA GLY A 72 14.80 -3.51 -8.68
C GLY A 72 13.53 -3.69 -7.86
N PHE A 73 12.61 -2.71 -7.86
CA PHE A 73 11.34 -2.79 -7.15
C PHE A 73 10.18 -3.11 -8.10
N ASN A 74 9.21 -3.89 -7.64
CA ASN A 74 7.99 -4.15 -8.40
C ASN A 74 6.80 -3.46 -7.75
N LEU A 75 6.44 -2.27 -8.25
CA LEU A 75 5.35 -1.48 -7.69
C LEU A 75 4.03 -1.71 -8.46
N PRO A 76 2.94 -2.10 -7.77
CA PRO A 76 1.61 -2.07 -8.37
C PRO A 76 1.19 -0.61 -8.61
N LYS A 77 0.57 -0.33 -9.76
CA LYS A 77 0.06 1.01 -10.09
C LYS A 77 -0.93 1.54 -9.05
N ASP A 78 -1.76 0.65 -8.48
CA ASP A 78 -2.76 1.02 -7.48
C ASP A 78 -2.18 1.26 -6.07
N SER A 79 -0.87 1.10 -5.87
CA SER A 79 -0.23 1.24 -4.54
C SER A 79 0.20 2.67 -4.21
N PHE A 80 0.31 3.55 -5.21
CA PHE A 80 0.78 4.92 -5.03
C PHE A 80 0.01 5.93 -5.90
N TRP A 81 0.24 7.20 -5.61
CA TRP A 81 -0.19 8.35 -6.39
C TRP A 81 1.03 9.14 -6.84
N LEU A 82 1.03 9.58 -8.10
CA LEU A 82 1.93 10.65 -8.54
C LEU A 82 1.26 12.00 -8.31
N LEU A 83 1.83 12.79 -7.42
CA LEU A 83 1.30 14.09 -7.04
C LEU A 83 2.24 15.21 -7.49
N GLU A 84 1.68 16.37 -7.78
CA GLU A 84 2.43 17.58 -8.08
C GLU A 84 2.38 18.53 -6.87
N SER A 85 3.53 19.05 -6.48
CA SER A 85 3.66 20.04 -5.42
C SER A 85 3.47 21.47 -5.96
N LYS A 86 3.33 22.45 -5.06
CA LYS A 86 3.19 23.86 -5.42
C LYS A 86 4.39 24.43 -6.18
N ASP A 87 5.57 23.80 -6.06
CA ASP A 87 6.79 24.18 -6.78
C ASP A 87 6.90 23.48 -8.15
N PHE A 88 5.83 22.89 -8.67
CA PHE A 88 5.81 22.06 -9.89
C PHE A 88 6.76 20.84 -9.83
N LYS A 89 7.14 20.40 -8.62
CA LYS A 89 7.90 19.17 -8.42
C LYS A 89 6.94 18.01 -8.22
N ARG A 90 7.17 16.91 -8.93
CA ARG A 90 6.38 15.69 -8.79
C ARG A 90 6.97 14.77 -7.72
N TYR A 91 6.10 14.16 -6.94
CA TYR A 91 6.49 13.24 -5.87
C TYR A 91 5.47 12.12 -5.76
N ILE A 92 5.92 10.99 -5.26
CA ILE A 92 5.05 9.84 -5.03
C ILE A 92 4.53 9.85 -3.60
N SER A 93 3.28 9.44 -3.42
CA SER A 93 2.67 9.22 -2.11
C SER A 93 1.97 7.87 -2.08
N ARG A 94 1.91 7.24 -0.91
CA ARG A 94 1.18 5.99 -0.74
C ARG A 94 -0.31 6.19 -1.03
N ARG A 95 -0.89 5.33 -1.84
CA ARG A 95 -2.33 5.26 -2.08
C ARG A 95 -2.94 4.40 -0.98
N GLY A 96 -3.30 5.05 0.12
CA GLY A 96 -3.94 4.37 1.22
C GLY A 96 -5.30 3.80 0.80
N TRP A 97 -5.59 2.58 1.22
CA TRP A 97 -6.95 2.29 1.67
C TRP A 97 -7.11 3.01 3.01
N TYR A 98 -8.15 3.84 3.15
CA TYR A 98 -8.56 4.34 4.45
C TYR A 98 -8.99 3.16 5.32
N ALA A 99 -8.05 2.47 5.96
CA ALA A 99 -8.32 1.80 7.21
C ALA A 99 -8.26 2.89 8.28
N GLN A 100 -9.41 3.54 8.50
CA GLN A 100 -9.63 4.34 9.70
C GLN A 100 -9.29 3.46 10.91
N HIS A 101 -8.24 3.85 11.64
CA HIS A 101 -8.07 3.51 13.04
C HIS A 101 -8.18 4.80 13.84
#